data_AF-A0A950K6H8-F1
#
_entry.id   AF-A0A950K6H8-F1
#
_cell.length_a   1.000
_cell.length_b   1.000
_cell.length_c   1.000
_cell.angle_alpha   90.00
_cell.angle_beta   90.00
_cell.angle_gamma   90.00
#
_symmetry.space_group_name_H-M   'P 1'
#
loop_
_entity.id
_entity.type
_entity.pdbx_description
1 polymer ?
#
loop_
_entity_poly.entity_id
_entity_poly.type
_entity_poly.pdbx_seq_one_letter_code
_entity_poly.pdbx_strand_id
1 'polypeptide(L)'
;MSRNLQISRRTMLRGAGAAIGLPFLEAMFPRTLLAAPAAKAPLRAAFFYIPVGMNMEAWRQPKTPGLPETLMPLKALAGSIVHITGLQQKNAEGLGDGAGDHARDGSVYLTGMHPKKTDGKDINVGISADQVIAQAVGGDTRFPSLEIGTDGGAQSGNCDSGYSCAYSSNISWRTANQPNTKETSPRNLFIRLFGDPKARASEAEVAREASYTRSILDMVNEDSKRLRARLGTSDQGKLDEYLEGVRAIEKQIQGAEKMAANPPPNIELPNGAPADHGEHVKILGSILAAAFQTDSTRVATFMMANSGSNKTFPSLGISEG
;
A
#
# COMPACT_ATOMS: atom_id res chain seq x y z
N MET A 1 37.21 -27.43 19.12
CA MET A 1 35.95 -28.15 19.43
C MET A 1 34.77 -27.22 19.12
N SER A 2 34.16 -27.36 17.94
CA SER A 2 32.99 -26.56 17.57
C SER A 2 31.72 -27.28 18.05
N ARG A 3 30.94 -26.65 18.94
CA ARG A 3 29.69 -27.24 19.45
C ARG A 3 28.59 -27.06 18.40
N ASN A 4 28.13 -28.17 17.83
CA ASN A 4 26.93 -28.23 16.99
C ASN A 4 25.69 -27.90 17.83
N LEU A 5 25.14 -26.70 17.66
CA LEU A 5 23.82 -26.35 18.20
C LEU A 5 22.74 -26.73 17.19
N GLN A 6 22.34 -28.01 17.20
CA GLN A 6 21.10 -28.43 16.54
C GLN A 6 19.96 -28.34 17.54
N ILE A 7 18.96 -27.50 17.25
CA ILE A 7 17.74 -27.44 18.05
C ILE A 7 16.90 -28.68 17.71
N SER A 8 16.69 -29.55 18.69
CA SER A 8 15.86 -30.74 18.48
C SER A 8 14.38 -30.36 18.31
N ARG A 9 13.63 -31.12 17.50
CA ARG A 9 12.15 -30.99 17.38
C ARG A 9 11.45 -30.99 18.75
N ARG A 10 11.99 -31.73 19.72
CA ARG A 10 11.47 -31.78 21.10
C ARG A 10 11.72 -30.48 21.87
N THR A 11 12.84 -29.79 21.60
CA THR A 11 13.15 -28.46 22.17
C THR A 11 12.24 -27.39 21.57
N MET A 12 12.00 -27.44 20.24
CA MET A 12 11.05 -26.55 19.55
C MET A 12 9.62 -26.71 20.10
N LEU A 13 9.15 -27.94 20.29
CA LEU A 13 7.80 -28.20 20.80
C LEU A 13 7.63 -27.89 22.30
N ARG A 14 8.73 -27.93 23.09
CA ARG A 14 8.71 -27.53 24.51
C ARG A 14 8.77 -26.00 24.72
N GLY A 15 9.22 -25.25 23.71
CA GLY A 15 9.29 -23.78 23.74
C GLY A 15 8.03 -23.04 23.27
N ALA A 16 7.02 -23.77 22.75
CA ALA A 16 5.81 -23.19 22.16
C ALA A 16 4.93 -22.39 23.14
N GLY A 17 5.18 -22.47 24.46
CA GLY A 17 4.49 -21.68 25.48
C GLY A 17 5.09 -20.28 25.74
N ALA A 18 6.29 -19.99 25.23
CA ALA A 18 7.01 -18.74 25.51
C ALA A 18 7.88 -18.26 24.31
N ALA A 19 7.37 -18.40 23.08
CA ALA A 19 8.11 -18.00 21.89
C ALA A 19 8.03 -16.47 21.68
N ILE A 20 9.05 -15.75 22.12
CA ILE A 20 9.41 -14.46 21.50
C ILE A 20 9.93 -14.82 20.11
N GLY A 21 9.15 -14.54 19.07
CA GLY A 21 9.43 -14.91 17.68
C GLY A 21 10.70 -14.24 17.17
N LEU A 22 11.77 -15.00 17.02
CA LEU A 22 12.96 -14.56 16.32
C LEU A 22 12.66 -14.49 14.81
N PRO A 23 13.13 -13.45 14.09
CA PRO A 23 13.06 -13.39 12.64
C PRO A 23 13.82 -14.58 12.03
N PHE A 24 13.50 -14.92 10.77
CA PHE A 24 14.18 -15.99 10.03
C PHE A 24 15.70 -15.80 10.06
N LEU A 25 16.40 -16.71 10.75
CA LEU A 25 17.87 -16.74 10.80
C LEU A 25 18.39 -17.75 9.78
N GLU A 26 19.43 -17.39 9.04
CA GLU A 26 20.09 -18.28 8.07
C GLU A 26 20.54 -19.64 8.68
N ALA A 27 20.75 -19.68 10.00
CA ALA A 27 21.06 -20.90 10.74
C ALA A 27 19.95 -21.98 10.70
N MET A 28 18.74 -21.64 10.23
CA MET A 28 17.59 -22.55 10.16
C MET A 28 17.52 -23.34 8.84
N PHE A 29 18.44 -23.12 7.89
CA PHE A 29 18.52 -23.92 6.68
C PHE A 29 19.19 -25.28 6.94
N PRO A 30 18.57 -26.41 6.52
CA PRO A 30 19.26 -27.69 6.43
C PRO A 30 20.51 -27.53 5.55
N ARG A 31 21.69 -27.96 6.02
CA ARG A 31 22.96 -27.81 5.29
C ARG A 31 22.98 -28.41 3.88
N THR A 32 22.03 -29.29 3.56
CA THR A 32 21.83 -29.86 2.21
C THR A 32 21.11 -28.93 1.23
N LEU A 33 20.45 -27.86 1.69
CA LEU A 33 19.87 -26.80 0.85
C LEU A 33 20.85 -25.64 0.57
N LEU A 34 22.02 -25.61 1.21
CA LEU A 34 23.06 -24.58 1.00
C LEU A 34 23.79 -24.71 -0.35
N ALA A 35 23.50 -25.75 -1.13
CA ALA A 35 24.01 -25.93 -2.49
C ALA A 35 23.05 -25.40 -3.58
N ALA A 36 21.80 -25.06 -3.22
CA ALA A 36 20.95 -24.27 -4.10
C ALA A 36 21.36 -22.80 -3.96
N PRO A 37 21.44 -22.01 -5.05
CA PRO A 37 21.59 -20.57 -4.91
C PRO A 37 20.48 -20.08 -4.00
N ALA A 38 20.83 -19.33 -2.95
CA ALA A 38 19.84 -18.73 -2.06
C ALA A 38 18.78 -18.04 -2.93
N ALA A 39 17.51 -18.43 -2.77
CA ALA A 39 16.43 -17.83 -3.53
C ALA A 39 16.53 -16.30 -3.39
N LYS A 40 16.67 -15.59 -4.52
CA LYS A 40 16.83 -14.14 -4.51
C LYS A 40 15.64 -13.53 -3.77
N ALA A 41 15.90 -12.70 -2.76
CA ALA A 41 14.84 -12.04 -2.02
C ALA A 41 13.88 -11.32 -3.00
N PRO A 42 12.55 -11.41 -2.80
CA PRO A 42 11.61 -10.81 -3.72
C PRO A 42 11.83 -9.30 -3.79
N LEU A 43 11.76 -8.76 -4.99
CA LEU A 43 11.79 -7.32 -5.21
C LEU A 43 10.47 -6.72 -4.73
N ARG A 44 10.57 -5.55 -4.09
CA ARG A 44 9.43 -4.84 -3.50
C ARG A 44 9.45 -3.41 -4.01
N ALA A 45 8.29 -2.88 -4.35
CA ALA A 45 8.11 -1.51 -4.80
C ALA A 45 7.22 -0.77 -3.81
N ALA A 46 7.69 0.38 -3.32
CA ALA A 46 6.89 1.29 -2.51
C ALA A 46 7.02 2.71 -3.08
N PHE A 47 5.88 3.37 -3.27
CA PHE A 47 5.83 4.75 -3.72
C PHE A 47 5.33 5.63 -2.59
N PHE A 48 6.14 6.60 -2.17
CA PHE A 48 5.79 7.55 -1.13
C PHE A 48 5.43 8.88 -1.78
N TYR A 49 4.26 9.41 -1.46
CA TYR A 49 3.83 10.74 -1.89
C TYR A 49 3.88 11.68 -0.71
N ILE A 50 4.60 12.77 -0.88
CA ILE A 50 4.70 13.88 0.07
C ILE A 50 4.03 15.07 -0.62
N PRO A 51 2.89 15.58 -0.10
CA PRO A 51 2.14 16.65 -0.76
C PRO A 51 2.91 17.97 -0.80
N VAL A 52 2.31 18.95 -1.47
CA VAL A 52 2.87 20.29 -1.70
C VAL A 52 3.36 20.92 -0.39
N GLY A 53 4.59 21.47 -0.41
CA GLY A 53 5.16 22.17 0.74
C GLY A 53 6.61 21.81 1.09
N MET A 54 7.43 21.35 0.14
CA MET A 54 8.84 21.05 0.41
C MET A 54 9.71 22.30 0.32
N ASN A 55 10.65 22.48 1.25
CA ASN A 55 11.74 23.44 1.08
C ASN A 55 12.66 22.96 -0.07
N MET A 56 12.41 23.50 -1.27
CA MET A 56 13.07 23.02 -2.49
C MET A 56 14.57 23.32 -2.53
N GLU A 57 15.05 24.34 -1.80
CA GLU A 57 16.49 24.60 -1.65
C GLU A 57 17.15 23.46 -0.87
N ALA A 58 16.56 23.11 0.28
CA ALA A 58 17.05 22.01 1.12
C ALA A 58 16.84 20.62 0.49
N TRP A 59 15.87 20.47 -0.42
CA TRP A 59 15.57 19.21 -1.12
C TRP A 59 16.44 19.00 -2.36
N ARG A 60 16.64 20.02 -3.20
CA ARG A 60 17.31 19.84 -4.50
C ARG A 60 18.83 19.81 -4.39
N GLN A 61 19.42 20.48 -3.41
CA GLN A 61 20.86 20.69 -3.35
C GLN A 61 21.54 19.69 -2.41
N PRO A 62 22.35 18.75 -2.93
CA PRO A 62 23.15 17.88 -2.07
C PRO A 62 24.16 18.72 -1.28
N LYS A 63 24.15 18.60 0.05
CA LYS A 63 25.16 19.24 0.93
C LYS A 63 26.34 18.31 1.24
N THR A 64 26.18 17.01 1.00
CA THR A 64 27.22 15.98 1.08
C THR A 64 27.11 15.07 -0.15
N PRO A 65 28.12 14.22 -0.46
CA PRO A 65 28.05 13.33 -1.61
C PRO A 65 26.76 12.49 -1.62
N GLY A 66 25.88 12.79 -2.58
CA GLY A 66 24.70 11.99 -2.91
C GLY A 66 23.41 12.31 -2.16
N LEU A 67 23.40 13.14 -1.10
CA LEU A 67 22.16 13.43 -0.35
C LEU A 67 21.97 14.94 0.01
N PRO A 68 20.75 15.47 -0.18
CA PRO A 68 20.33 16.78 0.29
C PRO A 68 20.06 16.80 1.80
N GLU A 69 19.95 17.99 2.40
CA GLU A 69 19.78 18.16 3.85
C GLU A 69 18.53 17.42 4.38
N THR A 70 17.41 17.52 3.66
CA THR A 70 16.16 16.87 4.02
C THR A 70 16.28 15.34 4.11
N LEU A 71 17.27 14.74 3.43
CA LEU A 71 17.50 13.30 3.42
C LEU A 71 18.66 12.84 4.33
N MET A 72 19.23 13.73 5.15
CA MET A 72 20.29 13.37 6.11
C MET A 72 19.89 12.26 7.11
N PRO A 73 18.62 12.12 7.55
CA PRO A 73 18.22 10.95 8.33
C PRO A 73 18.48 9.60 7.65
N LEU A 74 18.63 9.59 6.31
CA LEU A 74 18.92 8.42 5.50
C LEU A 74 20.40 8.26 5.16
N LYS A 75 21.31 9.02 5.80
CA LYS A 75 22.75 8.99 5.49
C LYS A 75 23.37 7.59 5.55
N ALA A 76 22.90 6.74 6.47
CA ALA A 76 23.36 5.34 6.57
C ALA A 76 23.02 4.50 5.32
N LEU A 77 22.06 4.95 4.51
CA LEU A 77 21.60 4.30 3.28
C LEU A 77 22.05 5.05 2.01
N ALA A 78 22.94 6.03 2.12
CA ALA A 78 23.33 6.88 0.98
C ALA A 78 23.84 6.08 -0.23
N GLY A 79 24.56 4.97 -0.01
CA GLY A 79 25.03 4.08 -1.08
C GLY A 79 23.92 3.30 -1.81
N SER A 80 22.70 3.32 -1.28
CA SER A 80 21.51 2.67 -1.83
C SER A 80 20.48 3.67 -2.36
N ILE A 81 20.78 4.97 -2.34
CA ILE A 81 19.86 6.04 -2.75
C ILE A 81 20.40 6.71 -4.01
N VAL A 82 19.54 6.82 -5.02
CA VAL A 82 19.78 7.67 -6.17
C VAL A 82 18.88 8.89 -6.03
N HIS A 83 19.49 10.06 -5.81
CA HIS A 83 18.77 11.32 -5.73
C HIS A 83 18.73 11.98 -7.11
N ILE A 84 17.54 12.04 -7.72
CA ILE A 84 17.32 12.65 -9.04
C ILE A 84 16.52 13.93 -8.85
N THR A 85 17.02 15.03 -9.42
CA THR A 85 16.35 16.34 -9.44
C THR A 85 16.14 16.82 -10.88
N GLY A 86 15.39 17.91 -11.05
CA GLY A 86 15.10 18.47 -12.38
C GLY A 86 14.03 17.70 -13.17
N LEU A 87 13.35 16.75 -12.54
CA LEU A 87 12.18 16.10 -13.10
C LEU A 87 10.93 16.95 -12.82
N GLN A 88 10.09 17.11 -13.84
CA GLN A 88 8.81 17.79 -13.77
C GLN A 88 7.77 17.00 -14.58
N GLN A 89 6.59 16.83 -14.00
CA GLN A 89 5.44 16.25 -14.68
C GLN A 89 4.71 17.35 -15.43
N LYS A 90 4.93 17.49 -16.74
CA LYS A 90 4.23 18.50 -17.57
C LYS A 90 2.72 18.35 -17.54
N ASN A 91 2.22 17.13 -17.35
CA ASN A 91 0.81 16.85 -17.22
C ASN A 91 0.19 17.31 -15.89
N ALA A 92 1.00 17.79 -14.93
CA ALA A 92 0.49 18.45 -13.72
C ALA A 92 0.28 19.96 -13.89
N GLU A 93 0.73 20.55 -15.00
CA GLU A 93 0.51 21.96 -15.30
C GLU A 93 -0.96 22.25 -15.62
N GLY A 94 -1.32 23.53 -15.63
CA GLY A 94 -2.68 23.98 -15.91
C GLY A 94 -3.25 23.50 -17.24
N LEU A 95 -2.45 23.46 -18.31
CA LEU A 95 -2.86 23.04 -19.66
C LEU A 95 -4.20 23.63 -20.17
N GLY A 96 -4.59 24.82 -19.69
CA GLY A 96 -5.86 25.48 -20.02
C GLY A 96 -6.95 25.39 -18.94
N ASP A 97 -6.76 24.55 -17.92
CA ASP A 97 -7.74 24.30 -16.85
C ASP A 97 -7.73 25.35 -15.73
N GLY A 98 -6.74 26.26 -15.69
CA GLY A 98 -6.60 27.24 -14.62
C GLY A 98 -6.13 26.63 -13.30
N ALA A 99 -6.66 27.10 -12.16
CA ALA A 99 -6.35 26.55 -10.84
C ALA A 99 -6.77 25.07 -10.71
N GLY A 100 -6.15 24.35 -9.79
CA GLY A 100 -6.36 22.90 -9.63
C GLY A 100 -5.08 22.11 -9.31
N ASP A 101 -4.05 22.78 -8.79
CA ASP A 101 -2.70 22.22 -8.69
C ASP A 101 -2.63 21.02 -7.76
N HIS A 102 -3.43 21.00 -6.68
CA HIS A 102 -3.48 19.88 -5.75
C HIS A 102 -4.12 18.64 -6.38
N ALA A 103 -5.23 18.79 -7.09
CA ALA A 103 -5.84 17.67 -7.80
C ALA A 103 -4.91 17.12 -8.89
N ARG A 104 -4.21 18.01 -9.61
CA ARG A 104 -3.27 17.62 -10.67
C ARG A 104 -2.04 16.92 -10.12
N ASP A 105 -1.42 17.43 -9.06
CA ASP A 105 -0.20 16.83 -8.52
C ASP A 105 -0.41 15.37 -8.05
N GLY A 106 -1.54 15.08 -7.38
CA GLY A 106 -1.81 13.79 -6.77
C GLY A 106 -2.13 12.77 -7.83
N SER A 107 -2.96 13.18 -8.78
CA SER A 107 -3.40 12.32 -9.88
C SER A 107 -2.24 11.97 -10.81
N VAL A 108 -1.37 12.92 -11.14
CA VAL A 108 -0.30 12.73 -12.14
C VAL A 108 0.87 11.93 -11.54
N TYR A 109 1.05 11.93 -10.21
CA TYR A 109 2.24 11.38 -9.55
C TYR A 109 2.62 9.96 -10.02
N LEU A 110 1.66 9.03 -10.03
CA LEU A 110 1.88 7.64 -10.47
C LEU A 110 1.24 7.31 -11.82
N THR A 111 0.37 8.16 -12.36
CA THR A 111 -0.28 7.90 -13.65
C THR A 111 0.49 8.52 -14.82
N GLY A 112 1.16 9.65 -14.59
CA GLY A 112 1.76 10.47 -15.64
C GLY A 112 0.74 11.10 -16.59
N MET A 113 -0.56 11.09 -16.28
CA MET A 113 -1.64 11.57 -17.16
C MET A 113 -2.29 12.82 -16.58
N HIS A 114 -2.66 13.78 -17.45
CA HIS A 114 -3.40 14.96 -17.00
C HIS A 114 -4.84 14.56 -16.62
N PRO A 115 -5.29 14.82 -15.38
CA PRO A 115 -6.64 14.44 -14.96
C PRO A 115 -7.67 15.25 -15.75
N LYS A 116 -8.76 14.60 -16.16
CA LYS A 116 -9.90 15.32 -16.71
C LYS A 116 -10.52 16.22 -15.64
N LYS A 117 -10.67 17.52 -15.94
CA LYS A 117 -11.37 18.46 -15.07
C LYS A 117 -12.86 18.15 -15.00
N THR A 118 -13.29 17.67 -13.83
CA THR A 118 -14.66 17.26 -13.52
C THR A 118 -14.79 17.12 -12.01
N ASP A 119 -15.99 17.34 -11.46
CA ASP A 119 -16.29 17.20 -10.03
C ASP A 119 -16.68 15.77 -9.60
N GLY A 120 -16.81 14.83 -10.56
CA GLY A 120 -16.91 13.41 -10.23
C GLY A 120 -17.60 12.51 -11.23
N LYS A 121 -18.43 13.03 -12.14
CA LYS A 121 -19.29 12.18 -13.00
C LYS A 121 -18.51 11.28 -13.96
N ASP A 122 -17.35 11.75 -14.41
CA ASP A 122 -16.57 11.13 -15.49
C ASP A 122 -15.07 11.31 -15.28
N ILE A 123 -14.61 11.08 -14.04
CA ILE A 123 -13.20 11.11 -13.68
C ILE A 123 -12.36 10.21 -14.60
N ASN A 124 -11.20 10.71 -15.01
CA ASN A 124 -10.29 10.00 -15.89
C ASN A 124 -8.85 10.51 -15.71
N VAL A 125 -7.93 9.61 -15.32
CA VAL A 125 -6.50 9.92 -15.18
C VAL A 125 -5.59 8.70 -15.43
N GLY A 126 -6.06 7.67 -16.11
CA GLY A 126 -5.23 6.50 -16.45
C GLY A 126 -4.92 5.56 -15.27
N ILE A 127 -4.17 4.50 -15.57
CA ILE A 127 -3.77 3.48 -14.58
C ILE A 127 -2.45 3.92 -13.94
N SER A 128 -2.32 3.78 -12.62
CA SER A 128 -1.10 4.16 -11.91
C SER A 128 -0.01 3.08 -11.99
N ALA A 129 1.25 3.50 -11.90
CA ALA A 129 2.42 2.64 -12.03
C ALA A 129 2.45 1.49 -10.99
N ASP A 130 2.02 1.75 -9.75
CA ASP A 130 1.89 0.71 -8.72
C ASP A 130 0.88 -0.37 -9.15
N GLN A 131 -0.22 0.01 -9.80
CA GLN A 131 -1.23 -0.94 -10.25
C GLN A 131 -0.78 -1.73 -11.48
N VAL A 132 0.00 -1.11 -12.37
CA VAL A 132 0.69 -1.84 -13.45
C VAL A 132 1.63 -2.91 -12.88
N ILE A 133 2.40 -2.58 -11.84
CA ILE A 133 3.27 -3.54 -11.15
C ILE A 133 2.44 -4.62 -10.46
N ALA A 134 1.39 -4.25 -9.72
CA ALA A 134 0.52 -5.19 -9.01
C ALA A 134 -0.21 -6.17 -9.96
N GLN A 135 -0.57 -5.74 -11.16
CA GLN A 135 -1.11 -6.63 -12.20
C GLN A 135 -0.08 -7.68 -12.64
N ALA A 136 1.20 -7.33 -12.70
CA ALA A 136 2.27 -8.23 -13.13
C ALA A 136 2.73 -9.19 -12.03
N VAL A 137 2.86 -8.75 -10.77
CA VAL A 137 3.48 -9.55 -9.69
C VAL A 137 2.58 -9.80 -8.48
N GLY A 138 1.41 -9.16 -8.42
CA GLY A 138 0.54 -9.21 -7.23
C GLY A 138 -0.11 -10.57 -6.98
N GLY A 139 -0.05 -11.51 -7.93
CA GLY A 139 -0.50 -12.89 -7.73
C GLY A 139 0.42 -13.71 -6.82
N ASP A 140 1.64 -13.24 -6.57
CA ASP A 140 2.59 -13.95 -5.72
C ASP A 140 2.29 -13.78 -4.23
N THR A 141 1.66 -12.66 -3.84
CA THR A 141 1.37 -12.28 -2.46
C THR A 141 -0.12 -12.22 -2.16
N ARG A 142 -0.49 -12.16 -0.87
CA ARG A 142 -1.91 -12.13 -0.46
C ARG A 142 -2.61 -10.85 -0.90
N PHE A 143 -1.92 -9.73 -0.77
CA PHE A 143 -2.40 -8.43 -1.21
C PHE A 143 -1.61 -8.03 -2.46
N PRO A 144 -2.27 -7.92 -3.64
CA PRO A 144 -1.61 -7.51 -4.88
C PRO A 144 -0.89 -6.17 -4.75
N SER A 145 -1.49 -5.26 -3.99
CA SER A 145 -0.94 -3.96 -3.59
C SER A 145 -1.52 -3.54 -2.24
N LEU A 146 -0.86 -2.59 -1.57
CA LEU A 146 -1.37 -1.91 -0.38
C LEU A 146 -1.38 -0.39 -0.58
N GLU A 147 -2.53 0.22 -0.41
CA GLU A 147 -2.73 1.66 -0.48
C GLU A 147 -2.92 2.23 0.92
N ILE A 148 -1.97 3.05 1.36
CA ILE A 148 -1.86 3.55 2.72
C ILE A 148 -1.85 5.08 2.69
N GLY A 149 -2.45 5.73 3.68
CA GLY A 149 -2.27 7.16 3.87
C GLY A 149 -2.64 7.63 5.26
N THR A 150 -2.35 8.90 5.57
CA THR A 150 -2.68 9.47 6.88
C THR A 150 -4.07 10.08 6.94
N ASP A 151 -4.55 10.60 5.81
CA ASP A 151 -5.79 11.36 5.75
C ASP A 151 -6.86 10.62 4.94
N GLY A 152 -8.10 10.64 5.44
CA GLY A 152 -9.26 10.24 4.63
C GLY A 152 -9.51 11.25 3.52
N GLY A 153 -10.47 10.99 2.64
CA GLY A 153 -10.84 11.95 1.62
C GLY A 153 -12.14 11.59 0.93
N ALA A 154 -12.91 12.60 0.56
CA ALA A 154 -14.09 12.42 -0.27
C ALA A 154 -13.68 11.88 -1.65
N GLN A 155 -14.54 11.07 -2.26
CA GLN A 155 -14.29 10.50 -3.60
C GLN A 155 -15.04 11.25 -4.71
N SER A 156 -15.90 12.19 -4.35
CA SER A 156 -16.69 12.99 -5.27
C SER A 156 -16.89 14.40 -4.71
N GLY A 157 -17.29 15.32 -5.58
CA GLY A 157 -17.44 16.73 -5.25
C GLY A 157 -16.25 17.55 -5.73
N ASN A 158 -16.37 18.87 -5.58
CA ASN A 158 -15.38 19.83 -6.05
C ASN A 158 -14.42 20.18 -4.91
N CYS A 159 -13.28 19.49 -4.83
CA CYS A 159 -12.28 19.74 -3.79
C CYS A 159 -11.16 20.67 -4.24
N ASP A 160 -10.99 20.89 -5.54
CA ASP A 160 -9.96 21.79 -6.05
C ASP A 160 -10.39 22.42 -7.38
N SER A 161 -11.01 23.59 -7.31
CA SER A 161 -11.22 24.46 -8.48
C SER A 161 -11.94 23.81 -9.69
N GLY A 162 -12.85 22.87 -9.43
CA GLY A 162 -13.60 22.10 -10.42
C GLY A 162 -13.11 20.66 -10.63
N TYR A 163 -12.06 20.25 -9.92
CA TYR A 163 -11.58 18.88 -9.91
C TYR A 163 -12.19 18.07 -8.76
N SER A 164 -12.40 16.79 -9.04
CA SER A 164 -12.98 15.82 -8.13
C SER A 164 -12.11 15.58 -6.91
N CYS A 165 -12.73 15.41 -5.74
CA CYS A 165 -12.04 15.02 -4.51
C CYS A 165 -11.22 13.72 -4.63
N ALA A 166 -11.60 12.81 -5.55
CA ALA A 166 -10.83 11.60 -5.84
C ALA A 166 -9.39 11.90 -6.28
N TYR A 167 -9.17 13.00 -7.01
CA TYR A 167 -7.87 13.40 -7.55
C TYR A 167 -6.90 13.92 -6.48
N SER A 168 -7.42 14.65 -5.49
CA SER A 168 -6.60 15.18 -4.38
C SER A 168 -6.44 14.18 -3.21
N SER A 169 -7.25 13.12 -3.19
CA SER A 169 -7.29 12.15 -2.09
C SER A 169 -6.65 10.82 -2.43
N ASN A 170 -6.30 10.55 -3.69
CA ASN A 170 -5.74 9.25 -4.09
C ASN A 170 -4.65 9.41 -5.16
N ILE A 171 -3.61 8.59 -5.05
CA ILE A 171 -2.50 8.51 -6.01
C ILE A 171 -2.46 7.16 -6.75
N SER A 172 -3.19 6.16 -6.26
CA SER A 172 -3.29 4.83 -6.86
C SER A 172 -4.60 4.70 -7.61
N TRP A 173 -4.51 4.21 -8.85
CA TRP A 173 -5.60 4.14 -9.82
C TRP A 173 -5.60 2.79 -10.51
N ARG A 174 -6.56 1.93 -10.14
CA ARG A 174 -6.67 0.56 -10.65
C ARG A 174 -7.03 0.53 -12.12
N THR A 175 -7.91 1.45 -12.53
CA THR A 175 -8.30 1.69 -13.91
C THR A 175 -8.17 3.19 -14.19
N ALA A 176 -8.42 3.60 -15.43
CA ALA A 176 -8.41 5.01 -15.80
C ALA A 176 -9.37 5.89 -15.00
N ASN A 177 -10.40 5.32 -14.37
CA ASN A 177 -11.48 6.05 -13.71
C ASN A 177 -11.84 5.48 -12.32
N GLN A 178 -11.06 4.54 -11.78
CA GLN A 178 -11.30 3.96 -10.46
C GLN A 178 -10.06 4.13 -9.58
N PRO A 179 -10.10 5.03 -8.59
CA PRO A 179 -9.03 5.14 -7.61
C PRO A 179 -9.06 3.94 -6.66
N ASN A 180 -7.91 3.58 -6.11
CA ASN A 180 -7.85 2.72 -4.94
C ASN A 180 -7.83 3.60 -3.68
N THR A 181 -8.88 3.47 -2.85
CA THR A 181 -8.95 4.18 -1.57
C THR A 181 -7.87 3.69 -0.61
N LYS A 182 -7.17 4.63 0.03
CA LYS A 182 -6.15 4.34 1.02
C LYS A 182 -6.73 4.01 2.40
N GLU A 183 -6.12 3.04 3.08
CA GLU A 183 -6.40 2.76 4.49
C GLU A 183 -5.61 3.74 5.37
N THR A 184 -6.31 4.35 6.33
CA THR A 184 -5.78 5.41 7.18
C THR A 184 -5.68 5.02 8.64
N SER A 185 -6.43 4.00 9.06
CA SER A 185 -6.39 3.47 10.41
C SER A 185 -5.26 2.44 10.53
N PRO A 186 -4.24 2.69 11.38
CA PRO A 186 -3.19 1.72 11.63
C PRO A 186 -3.74 0.39 12.15
N ARG A 187 -4.78 0.44 12.99
CA ARG A 187 -5.46 -0.74 13.53
C ARG A 187 -6.12 -1.55 12.43
N ASN A 188 -6.88 -0.93 11.54
CA ASN A 188 -7.56 -1.64 10.45
C ASN A 188 -6.54 -2.26 9.50
N LEU A 189 -5.50 -1.51 9.15
CA LEU A 189 -4.41 -2.00 8.30
C LEU A 189 -3.73 -3.22 8.92
N PHE A 190 -3.39 -3.16 10.21
CA PHE A 190 -2.78 -4.28 10.92
C PHE A 190 -3.69 -5.51 10.95
N ILE A 191 -4.95 -5.35 11.34
CA ILE A 191 -5.91 -6.45 11.43
C ILE A 191 -6.12 -7.08 10.05
N ARG A 192 -6.22 -6.27 8.99
CA ARG A 192 -6.33 -6.76 7.62
C ARG A 192 -5.13 -7.60 7.22
N LEU A 193 -3.91 -7.18 7.56
CA LEU A 193 -2.67 -7.84 7.18
C LEU A 193 -2.38 -9.09 7.99
N PHE A 194 -2.54 -9.02 9.31
CA PHE A 194 -2.01 -10.00 10.26
C PHE A 194 -3.09 -10.70 11.11
N GLY A 195 -4.36 -10.32 10.95
CA GLY A 195 -5.46 -10.79 11.78
C GLY A 195 -5.62 -9.95 13.05
N ASP A 196 -6.79 -10.06 13.69
CA ASP A 196 -7.01 -9.44 14.99
C ASP A 196 -6.29 -10.27 16.07
N PRO A 197 -5.33 -9.71 16.82
CA PRO A 197 -4.66 -10.44 17.90
C PRO A 197 -5.63 -10.89 19.00
N LYS A 198 -6.86 -10.35 19.06
CA LYS A 198 -7.92 -10.77 19.99
C LYS A 198 -8.86 -11.84 19.42
N ALA A 199 -8.85 -12.09 18.11
CA ALA A 199 -9.71 -13.08 17.48
C ALA A 199 -9.07 -14.47 17.54
N ARG A 200 -9.69 -15.39 18.28
CA ARG A 200 -9.34 -16.82 18.33
C ARG A 200 -10.15 -17.62 17.30
N ALA A 201 -10.12 -17.25 16.03
CA ALA A 201 -10.64 -18.15 14.99
C ALA A 201 -9.59 -19.25 14.76
N SER A 202 -10.01 -20.51 14.76
CA SER A 202 -9.12 -21.60 14.37
C SER A 202 -8.78 -21.49 12.88
N GLU A 203 -7.57 -21.91 12.47
CA GLU A 203 -7.18 -21.93 11.04
C GLU A 203 -8.19 -22.69 10.17
N ALA A 204 -8.83 -23.73 10.74
CA ALA A 204 -9.88 -24.51 10.09
C ALA A 204 -11.16 -23.70 9.82
N GLU A 205 -11.54 -22.79 10.71
CA GLU A 205 -12.70 -21.90 10.51
C GLU A 205 -12.44 -20.88 9.40
N VAL A 206 -11.25 -20.26 9.41
CA VAL A 206 -10.82 -19.32 8.37
C VAL A 206 -10.78 -19.99 7.00
N ALA A 207 -10.23 -21.20 6.91
CA ALA A 207 -10.16 -21.97 5.66
C ALA A 207 -11.56 -22.37 5.13
N ARG A 208 -12.49 -22.71 6.03
CA ARG A 208 -13.87 -23.06 5.66
C ARG A 208 -14.65 -21.86 5.14
N GLU A 209 -14.48 -20.70 5.76
CA GLU A 209 -15.13 -19.46 5.32
C GLU A 209 -14.58 -18.98 3.97
N ALA A 210 -13.27 -19.12 3.76
CA ALA A 210 -12.61 -18.86 2.48
C ALA A 210 -13.15 -19.73 1.33
N SER A 211 -13.31 -21.04 1.56
CA SER A 211 -13.83 -21.97 0.53
C SER A 211 -15.30 -21.71 0.20
N TYR A 212 -16.12 -21.43 1.20
CA TYR A 212 -17.52 -21.05 1.00
C TYR A 212 -17.65 -19.74 0.20
N THR A 213 -16.83 -18.74 0.54
CA THR A 213 -16.82 -17.46 -0.17
C THR A 213 -16.37 -17.63 -1.62
N ARG A 214 -15.34 -18.45 -1.90
CA ARG A 214 -14.93 -18.78 -3.28
C ARG A 214 -16.09 -19.34 -4.11
N SER A 215 -16.85 -20.30 -3.56
CA SER A 215 -18.01 -20.87 -4.26
C SER A 215 -19.10 -19.83 -4.58
N ILE A 216 -19.32 -18.84 -3.70
CA ILE A 216 -20.26 -17.74 -3.97
C ILE A 216 -19.73 -16.85 -5.09
N LEU A 217 -18.44 -16.51 -5.08
CA LEU A 217 -17.83 -15.65 -6.10
C LEU A 217 -17.88 -16.30 -7.48
N ASP A 218 -17.66 -17.61 -7.57
CA ASP A 218 -17.79 -18.36 -8.83
C ASP A 218 -19.21 -18.24 -9.41
N MET A 219 -20.23 -18.42 -8.57
CA MET A 219 -21.63 -18.27 -8.95
C MET A 219 -21.95 -16.84 -9.43
N VAL A 220 -21.51 -15.82 -8.67
CA VAL A 220 -21.70 -14.40 -9.03
C VAL A 220 -21.03 -14.08 -10.37
N ASN A 221 -19.85 -14.64 -10.64
CA ASN A 221 -19.11 -14.38 -11.87
C ASN A 221 -19.83 -14.97 -13.10
N GLU A 222 -20.39 -16.18 -12.99
CA GLU A 222 -21.20 -16.79 -14.04
C GLU A 222 -22.49 -16.00 -14.31
N ASP A 223 -23.22 -15.59 -13.27
CA ASP A 223 -24.42 -14.78 -13.39
C ASP A 223 -24.14 -13.41 -14.00
N SER A 224 -23.02 -12.80 -13.63
CA SER A 224 -22.60 -11.50 -14.14
C SER A 224 -22.29 -11.56 -15.64
N LYS A 225 -21.69 -12.64 -16.14
CA LYS A 225 -21.49 -12.86 -17.59
C LYS A 225 -22.82 -12.94 -18.34
N ARG A 226 -23.82 -13.64 -17.78
CA ARG A 226 -25.18 -13.75 -18.36
C ARG A 226 -25.89 -12.39 -18.37
N LEU A 227 -25.76 -11.63 -17.28
CA LEU A 227 -26.35 -10.31 -17.13
C LEU A 227 -25.75 -9.31 -18.11
N ARG A 228 -24.41 -9.30 -18.27
CA ARG A 228 -23.70 -8.41 -19.19
C ARG A 228 -24.22 -8.48 -20.62
N ALA A 229 -24.57 -9.68 -21.09
CA ALA A 229 -25.11 -9.90 -22.44
C ALA A 229 -26.49 -9.25 -22.68
N ARG A 230 -27.18 -8.82 -21.62
CA ARG A 230 -28.52 -8.23 -21.66
C ARG A 230 -28.54 -6.73 -21.32
N LEU A 231 -27.41 -6.18 -20.89
CA LEU A 231 -27.30 -4.77 -20.46
C LEU A 231 -26.89 -3.86 -21.62
N GLY A 232 -27.38 -2.61 -21.60
CA GLY A 232 -26.90 -1.53 -22.46
C GLY A 232 -25.53 -1.00 -22.01
N THR A 233 -24.83 -0.27 -22.89
CA THR A 233 -23.44 0.18 -22.69
C THR A 233 -23.21 0.93 -21.38
N SER A 234 -24.16 1.77 -20.94
CA SER A 234 -24.04 2.51 -19.68
C SER A 234 -24.09 1.61 -18.44
N ASP A 235 -24.88 0.54 -18.47
CA ASP A 235 -25.02 -0.38 -17.33
C ASP A 235 -23.89 -1.41 -17.31
N GLN A 236 -23.32 -1.73 -18.47
CA GLN A 236 -22.11 -2.56 -18.55
C GLN A 236 -20.92 -1.93 -17.82
N GLY A 237 -20.77 -0.59 -17.88
CA GLY A 237 -19.71 0.11 -17.14
C GLY A 237 -19.86 -0.03 -15.62
N LYS A 238 -21.08 0.05 -15.08
CA LYS A 238 -21.34 -0.16 -13.65
C LYS A 238 -21.11 -1.62 -13.23
N LEU A 239 -21.49 -2.57 -14.10
CA LEU A 239 -21.23 -3.98 -13.87
C LEU A 239 -19.72 -4.28 -13.87
N ASP A 240 -18.95 -3.61 -14.72
CA ASP A 240 -17.48 -3.75 -14.75
C ASP A 240 -16.83 -3.26 -13.45
N GLU A 241 -17.27 -2.12 -12.93
CA GLU A 241 -16.82 -1.61 -11.62
C GLU A 241 -17.16 -2.60 -10.48
N TYR A 242 -18.38 -3.14 -10.47
CA TYR A 242 -18.78 -4.15 -9.50
C TYR A 242 -17.92 -5.43 -9.60
N LEU A 243 -17.74 -5.95 -10.81
CA LEU A 243 -16.96 -7.17 -11.05
C LEU A 243 -15.48 -7.01 -10.72
N GLU A 244 -14.93 -5.80 -10.87
CA GLU A 244 -13.57 -5.52 -10.46
C GLU A 244 -13.41 -5.56 -8.93
N GLY A 245 -14.42 -5.09 -8.19
CA GLY A 245 -14.53 -5.29 -6.74
C GLY A 245 -14.60 -6.77 -6.35
N VAL A 246 -15.41 -7.57 -7.05
CA VAL A 246 -15.53 -9.02 -6.84
C VAL A 246 -14.19 -9.74 -7.07
N ARG A 247 -13.46 -9.41 -8.14
CA ARG A 247 -12.12 -9.97 -8.41
C ARG A 247 -11.10 -9.61 -7.33
N ALA A 248 -11.19 -8.42 -6.76
CA ALA A 248 -10.31 -8.00 -5.67
C ALA A 248 -10.49 -8.91 -4.45
N ILE A 249 -11.74 -9.26 -4.11
CA ILE A 249 -12.08 -10.18 -3.02
C ILE A 249 -11.57 -11.59 -3.33
N GLU A 250 -11.78 -12.09 -4.55
CA GLU A 250 -11.32 -13.42 -4.97
C GLU A 250 -9.79 -13.57 -4.82
N LYS A 251 -9.02 -12.57 -5.29
CA LYS A 251 -7.55 -12.55 -5.13
C LYS A 251 -7.14 -12.55 -3.66
N GLN A 252 -7.87 -11.83 -2.80
CA GLN A 252 -7.58 -11.79 -1.37
C GLN A 252 -7.82 -13.15 -0.69
N ILE A 253 -8.83 -13.91 -1.13
CA ILE A 253 -9.14 -15.26 -0.62
C ILE A 253 -8.10 -16.27 -1.10
N GLN A 254 -7.76 -16.27 -2.39
CA GLN A 254 -6.67 -17.09 -2.94
C GLN A 254 -5.34 -16.81 -2.23
N GLY A 255 -5.10 -15.54 -1.88
CA GLY A 255 -3.96 -15.10 -1.08
C GLY A 255 -3.94 -15.62 0.36
N ALA A 256 -5.11 -15.84 0.98
CA ALA A 256 -5.21 -16.32 2.36
C ALA A 256 -4.79 -17.80 2.50
N GLU A 257 -4.96 -18.62 1.46
CA GLU A 257 -4.50 -20.01 1.43
C GLU A 257 -2.96 -20.13 1.44
N LYS A 258 -2.25 -19.06 1.05
CA LYS A 258 -0.77 -18.99 1.10
C LYS A 258 -0.23 -18.60 2.49
N MET A 259 -1.07 -18.58 3.54
CA MET A 259 -0.63 -18.34 4.91
C MET A 259 0.34 -19.44 5.38
N ALA A 260 1.63 -19.14 5.31
CA ALA A 260 2.67 -19.88 6.00
C ALA A 260 3.36 -18.98 7.04
N ALA A 261 3.17 -19.35 8.30
CA ALA A 261 4.18 -19.36 9.37
C ALA A 261 4.82 -18.05 9.90
N ASN A 262 4.29 -16.86 9.60
CA ASN A 262 4.82 -15.62 10.18
C ASN A 262 3.92 -15.08 11.31
N PRO A 263 4.39 -15.06 12.58
CA PRO A 263 3.64 -14.43 13.66
C PRO A 263 3.48 -12.92 13.40
N PRO A 264 2.37 -12.31 13.86
CA PRO A 264 2.16 -10.88 13.72
C PRO A 264 3.33 -10.11 14.35
N PRO A 265 3.80 -9.03 13.71
CA PRO A 265 4.86 -8.19 14.27
C PRO A 265 4.37 -7.56 15.58
N ASN A 266 5.28 -7.40 16.55
CA ASN A 266 4.96 -6.72 17.81
C ASN A 266 4.93 -5.19 17.59
N ILE A 267 3.79 -4.69 17.12
CA ILE A 267 3.54 -3.26 16.91
C ILE A 267 2.45 -2.82 17.90
N GLU A 268 2.74 -1.78 18.67
CA GLU A 268 1.73 -1.16 19.53
C GLU A 268 0.68 -0.46 18.67
N LEU A 269 -0.57 -0.92 18.76
CA LEU A 269 -1.67 -0.39 17.97
C LEU A 269 -2.41 0.70 18.73
N PRO A 270 -2.42 1.95 18.23
CA PRO A 270 -3.15 3.03 18.87
C PRO A 270 -4.67 2.78 18.85
N ASN A 271 -5.38 3.43 19.76
CA ASN A 271 -6.84 3.52 19.71
C ASN A 271 -7.22 4.70 18.82
N GLY A 272 -7.47 4.43 17.54
CA GLY A 272 -7.73 5.46 16.54
C GLY A 272 -6.46 5.97 15.84
N ALA A 273 -6.62 7.04 15.05
CA ALA A 273 -5.48 7.71 14.42
C ALA A 273 -4.69 8.53 15.46
N PRO A 274 -3.34 8.46 15.47
CA PRO A 274 -2.52 9.31 16.32
C PRO A 274 -2.76 10.80 16.07
N ALA A 275 -2.67 11.61 17.12
CA ALA A 275 -2.82 13.06 17.01
C ALA A 275 -1.60 13.72 16.35
N ASP A 276 -0.39 13.21 16.63
CA ASP A 276 0.82 13.67 15.96
C ASP A 276 0.96 13.02 14.58
N HIS A 277 1.15 13.84 13.57
CA HIS A 277 1.28 13.41 12.19
C HIS A 277 2.51 12.51 11.98
N GLY A 278 3.64 12.89 12.57
CA GLY A 278 4.88 12.12 12.46
C GLY A 278 4.75 10.74 13.08
N GLU A 279 4.07 10.62 14.21
CA GLU A 279 3.73 9.35 14.84
C GLU A 279 2.82 8.50 13.95
N HIS A 280 1.78 9.09 13.35
CA HIS A 280 0.88 8.39 12.43
C HIS A 280 1.65 7.83 11.22
N VAL A 281 2.52 8.63 10.60
CA VAL A 281 3.38 8.20 9.49
C VAL A 281 4.31 7.07 9.92
N LYS A 282 4.94 7.16 11.10
CA LYS A 282 5.85 6.14 11.63
C LYS A 282 5.15 4.80 11.87
N ILE A 283 3.95 4.80 12.46
CA ILE A 283 3.22 3.57 12.74
C ILE A 283 2.78 2.90 11.43
N LEU A 284 2.18 3.64 10.50
CA LEU A 284 1.79 3.12 9.19
C LEU A 284 3.00 2.60 8.40
N GLY A 285 4.13 3.32 8.44
CA GLY A 285 5.39 2.89 7.83
C GLY A 285 5.95 1.61 8.45
N SER A 286 5.79 1.44 9.77
CA SER A 286 6.22 0.21 10.48
C SER A 286 5.36 -0.99 10.09
N ILE A 287 4.05 -0.80 9.92
CA ILE A 287 3.13 -1.82 9.42
C ILE A 287 3.47 -2.19 7.97
N LEU A 288 3.76 -1.22 7.11
CA LEU A 288 4.21 -1.46 5.73
C LEU A 288 5.53 -2.25 5.69
N ALA A 289 6.51 -1.87 6.51
CA ALA A 289 7.77 -2.59 6.62
C ALA A 289 7.54 -4.05 7.05
N ALA A 290 6.66 -4.28 8.02
CA ALA A 290 6.30 -5.63 8.43
C ALA A 290 5.57 -6.40 7.31
N ALA A 291 4.66 -5.76 6.56
CA ALA A 291 3.98 -6.38 5.43
C ALA A 291 4.98 -6.87 4.35
N PHE A 292 6.05 -6.11 4.15
CA PHE A 292 7.16 -6.52 3.28
C PHE A 292 8.02 -7.65 3.86
N GLN A 293 8.31 -7.62 5.16
CA GLN A 293 9.05 -8.68 5.84
C GLN A 293 8.32 -10.02 5.81
N THR A 294 6.99 -9.99 5.96
CA THR A 294 6.14 -11.19 5.94
C THR A 294 5.69 -11.60 4.53
N ASP A 295 6.13 -10.89 3.48
CA ASP A 295 5.71 -11.06 2.08
C ASP A 295 4.17 -11.01 1.90
N SER A 296 3.48 -10.24 2.74
CA SER A 296 2.03 -10.02 2.64
C SER A 296 1.67 -9.24 1.37
N THR A 297 2.56 -8.36 0.93
CA THR A 297 2.53 -7.68 -0.36
C THR A 297 3.94 -7.43 -0.87
N ARG A 298 4.07 -7.15 -2.16
CA ARG A 298 5.31 -6.64 -2.79
C ARG A 298 5.16 -5.25 -3.39
N VAL A 299 3.96 -4.68 -3.38
CA VAL A 299 3.67 -3.37 -3.98
C VAL A 299 2.91 -2.53 -2.97
N ALA A 300 3.33 -1.29 -2.76
CA ALA A 300 2.60 -0.38 -1.90
C ALA A 300 2.66 1.07 -2.39
N THR A 301 1.63 1.82 -2.05
CA THR A 301 1.62 3.29 -2.13
C THR A 301 1.36 3.85 -0.74
N PHE A 302 2.06 4.91 -0.40
CA PHE A 302 1.88 5.61 0.86
C PHE A 302 1.74 7.11 0.60
N MET A 303 0.51 7.59 0.66
CA MET A 303 0.17 9.00 0.59
C MET A 303 0.29 9.64 1.99
N MET A 304 1.41 10.30 2.26
CA MET A 304 1.71 10.82 3.60
C MET A 304 0.84 12.01 4.00
N ALA A 305 0.10 12.62 3.08
CA ALA A 305 -1.06 13.47 3.35
C ALA A 305 -1.79 13.72 2.02
N ASN A 306 -3.05 14.17 2.06
CA ASN A 306 -3.78 14.55 0.84
C ASN A 306 -3.04 15.68 0.10
N SER A 307 -3.23 15.75 -1.22
CA SER A 307 -2.56 16.76 -2.07
C SER A 307 -2.79 18.19 -1.60
N GLY A 308 -3.99 18.47 -1.10
CA GLY A 308 -4.33 19.69 -0.36
C GLY A 308 -4.69 19.33 1.08
N SER A 309 -4.02 19.96 2.04
CA SER A 309 -4.36 19.86 3.46
C SER A 309 -3.91 21.11 4.20
N ASN A 310 -4.75 21.63 5.11
CA ASN A 310 -4.38 22.74 6.01
C ASN A 310 -3.78 22.18 7.30
N LYS A 311 -2.88 21.20 7.16
CA LYS A 311 -2.34 20.46 8.30
C LYS A 311 -1.24 21.29 8.96
N THR A 312 -1.33 21.42 10.28
CA THR A 312 -0.32 22.09 11.10
C THR A 312 0.64 21.07 11.72
N PHE A 313 1.81 21.51 12.14
CA PHE A 313 2.82 20.66 12.80
C PHE A 313 3.24 21.25 14.16
N PRO A 314 2.35 21.25 15.17
CA PRO A 314 2.65 21.88 16.47
C PRO A 314 3.84 21.25 17.20
N SER A 315 4.08 19.95 17.00
CA SER A 315 5.25 19.24 17.54
C SER A 315 6.59 19.77 17.00
N LEU A 316 6.56 20.49 15.87
CA LEU A 316 7.69 21.20 15.28
C LEU A 316 7.64 22.72 15.52
N GLY A 317 6.70 23.19 16.35
CA GLY A 317 6.48 24.62 16.59
C GLY A 317 5.77 25.35 15.45
N ILE A 318 5.15 24.63 14.51
CA ILE A 318 4.43 25.21 13.36
C ILE A 318 2.92 25.10 13.61
N SER A 319 2.31 26.19 14.05
CA SER A 319 0.90 26.22 14.47
C SER A 319 -0.09 26.62 13.37
N GLU A 320 0.39 27.00 12.18
CA GLU A 320 -0.43 27.48 11.05
C GLU A 320 -0.04 26.73 9.77
N GLY A 321 -1.03 26.51 8.88
CA GLY A 321 -0.91 25.72 7.65
C GLY A 321 -2.18 25.78 6.80
#